data_AF-A0A9C8AF78-F1
#
_entry.id   AF-A0A9C8AF78-F1
#
_cell.length_a   1.000
_cell.length_b   1.000
_cell.length_c   1.000
_cell.angle_alpha   90.00
_cell.angle_beta   90.00
_cell.angle_gamma   90.00
#
_symmetry.space_group_name_H-M   'P 1'
#
loop_
_entity.id
_entity.type
_entity.pdbx_description
1 polymer ?
#
loop_
_entity_poly.entity_id
_entity_poly.type
_entity_poly.pdbx_seq_one_letter_code
_entity_poly.pdbx_strand_id
1 'polypeptide(L)'
;MPITITLDNGKNAPGGIYRYENTKFFPIDGKLFGNQGRGHNYHFTYAIHYTFAYTGNETFTFKGDDDVWVFINNQLVVDLGGLHRAATQEVTSAQLAALGLKKGQVYPFDFFFAERHTTQSNFIIETSMILQPPPNLTVKKVGNGKGTIKSTPPGIDCGTDCTESYPKGERVTLTATPALNSRFVGWRGDCMGSRPSTTVIVNAAKTCQAKFKKRSPPKFTLSVKNVGNGKGVVRSTPPGIDCGMDCKESYTKGKRVTLTATPDSNSLFGGWTGACKGSNLETTVLLNAAKTCKATFDKIKGCSPQFDIGMTFNAKFPDREGKYYIIPAEVVDAIIKAINTGTILVIDKPPVCQLPIE
;
A
#
# COMPACT_ATOMS: atom_id res chain seq x y z
N MET A 1 25.01 -4.90 -19.93
CA MET A 1 25.76 -3.74 -19.43
C MET A 1 25.82 -2.73 -20.56
N PRO A 2 25.33 -1.49 -20.38
CA PRO A 2 25.41 -0.48 -21.42
C PRO A 2 26.88 -0.06 -21.62
N ILE A 3 27.32 -0.04 -22.88
CA ILE A 3 28.61 0.51 -23.31
C ILE A 3 28.30 1.78 -24.09
N THR A 4 28.93 2.89 -23.69
CA THR A 4 28.80 4.16 -24.36
C THR A 4 29.92 4.31 -25.38
N ILE A 5 29.55 4.55 -26.64
CA ILE A 5 30.45 5.09 -27.65
C ILE A 5 30.11 6.57 -27.86
N THR A 6 31.13 7.40 -28.02
CA THR A 6 30.95 8.82 -28.30
C THR A 6 31.43 9.07 -29.72
N LEU A 7 30.53 9.53 -30.58
CA LEU A 7 30.93 10.03 -31.90
C LEU A 7 31.45 11.45 -31.70
N ASP A 8 32.72 11.69 -32.02
CA ASP A 8 33.30 13.02 -32.01
C ASP A 8 33.16 13.68 -33.39
N ASN A 9 33.22 15.01 -33.44
CA ASN A 9 33.29 15.76 -34.70
C ASN A 9 34.72 16.27 -34.97
N GLY A 10 35.71 15.78 -34.20
CA GLY A 10 37.00 16.45 -33.99
C GLY A 10 36.85 17.95 -33.65
N LYS A 11 37.96 18.66 -33.47
CA LYS A 11 37.94 20.14 -33.52
C LYS A 11 38.07 20.68 -34.95
N ASN A 12 38.12 19.81 -35.97
CA ASN A 12 38.48 20.16 -37.36
C ASN A 12 37.92 19.18 -38.43
N ALA A 13 36.74 18.58 -38.28
CA ALA A 13 36.12 17.89 -39.41
C ALA A 13 35.37 18.92 -40.31
N PRO A 14 35.73 19.08 -41.59
CA PRO A 14 34.96 19.91 -42.51
C PRO A 14 33.60 19.24 -42.78
N GLY A 15 32.48 19.89 -42.46
CA GLY A 15 31.16 19.50 -43.00
C GLY A 15 30.17 18.78 -42.07
N GLY A 16 30.44 18.66 -40.76
CA GLY A 16 29.44 18.14 -39.81
C GLY A 16 29.26 16.61 -39.81
N ILE A 17 30.36 15.87 -40.05
CA ILE A 17 30.40 14.40 -39.97
C ILE A 17 30.97 14.00 -38.61
N TYR A 18 30.17 13.26 -37.82
CA TYR A 18 30.55 12.67 -36.54
C TYR A 18 31.13 11.27 -36.75
N ARG A 19 32.18 10.93 -36.01
CA ARG A 19 32.95 9.70 -36.19
C ARG A 19 33.30 9.03 -34.87
N TYR A 20 33.26 7.69 -34.89
CA TYR A 20 33.86 6.83 -33.88
C TYR A 20 34.68 5.76 -34.62
N GLU A 21 35.89 5.47 -34.14
CA GLU A 21 36.74 4.41 -34.68
C GLU A 21 37.35 3.59 -33.55
N ASN A 22 37.21 2.28 -33.65
CA ASN A 22 37.97 1.33 -32.87
C ASN A 22 38.23 0.05 -33.69
N THR A 23 39.48 -0.22 -34.03
CA THR A 23 39.90 -1.44 -34.78
C THR A 23 40.20 -2.63 -33.87
N LYS A 24 39.97 -2.48 -32.56
CA LYS A 24 40.11 -3.51 -31.52
C LYS A 24 38.94 -3.43 -30.55
N PHE A 25 37.72 -3.49 -31.08
CA PHE A 25 36.50 -3.25 -30.33
C PHE A 25 36.09 -4.49 -29.49
N PHE A 26 36.74 -4.67 -28.35
CA PHE A 26 36.47 -5.76 -27.41
C PHE A 26 35.89 -5.26 -26.08
N PRO A 27 34.71 -4.62 -26.07
CA PRO A 27 34.23 -3.88 -24.90
C PRO A 27 33.82 -4.77 -23.71
N ILE A 28 33.68 -6.08 -23.96
CA ILE A 28 33.30 -7.07 -22.96
C ILE A 28 34.35 -8.17 -22.74
N ASP A 29 35.63 -7.90 -23.01
CA ASP A 29 36.73 -8.78 -22.59
C ASP A 29 36.64 -9.12 -21.10
N GLY A 30 36.74 -10.42 -20.79
CA GLY A 30 36.64 -10.99 -19.46
C GLY A 30 35.26 -10.92 -18.81
N LYS A 31 34.24 -10.40 -19.50
CA LYS A 31 32.88 -10.21 -18.96
C LYS A 31 31.91 -11.24 -19.54
N LEU A 32 30.70 -11.30 -18.95
CA LEU A 32 29.64 -12.24 -19.34
C LEU A 32 30.14 -13.70 -19.32
N PHE A 33 30.09 -14.41 -20.44
CA PHE A 33 30.58 -15.78 -20.59
C PHE A 33 32.11 -15.87 -20.79
N GLY A 34 32.86 -14.80 -20.47
CA GLY A 34 34.33 -14.74 -20.55
C GLY A 34 34.84 -14.54 -21.98
N ASN A 35 36.06 -15.03 -22.27
CA ASN A 35 36.68 -14.96 -23.60
C ASN A 35 36.66 -16.31 -24.34
N GLN A 36 35.91 -17.30 -23.83
CA GLN A 36 35.78 -18.63 -24.44
C GLN A 36 37.15 -19.31 -24.74
N GLY A 37 38.10 -19.17 -23.80
CA GLY A 37 39.44 -19.74 -23.94
C GLY A 37 40.38 -18.98 -24.89
N ARG A 38 39.99 -17.79 -25.36
CA ARG A 38 40.78 -16.93 -26.27
C ARG A 38 41.33 -15.70 -25.53
N GLY A 39 42.20 -14.95 -26.23
CA GLY A 39 42.72 -13.67 -25.75
C GLY A 39 41.67 -12.56 -25.66
N HIS A 40 40.62 -12.62 -26.50
CA HIS A 40 39.54 -11.64 -26.55
C HIS A 40 38.16 -12.32 -26.63
N ASN A 41 37.11 -11.58 -26.26
CA ASN A 41 35.72 -11.98 -26.43
C ASN A 41 35.21 -11.58 -27.83
N TYR A 42 34.97 -12.58 -28.67
CA TYR A 42 34.45 -12.44 -30.04
C TYR A 42 33.01 -12.93 -30.17
N HIS A 43 32.26 -13.02 -29.06
CA HIS A 43 30.93 -13.63 -29.04
C HIS A 43 29.98 -12.70 -28.29
N PHE A 44 29.68 -11.56 -28.93
CA PHE A 44 28.83 -10.54 -28.34
C PHE A 44 27.93 -9.86 -29.36
N THR A 45 26.87 -9.24 -28.86
CA THR A 45 26.00 -8.38 -29.64
C THR A 45 25.96 -6.99 -29.03
N TYR A 46 25.80 -5.99 -29.89
CA TYR A 46 25.64 -4.59 -29.51
C TYR A 46 24.51 -3.97 -30.32
N ALA A 47 23.63 -3.26 -29.64
CA ALA A 47 22.47 -2.62 -30.25
C ALA A 47 22.38 -1.16 -29.84
N ILE A 48 22.02 -0.30 -30.79
CA ILE A 48 21.82 1.13 -30.62
C ILE A 48 20.43 1.45 -31.14
N HIS A 49 19.61 2.11 -30.32
CA HIS A 49 18.27 2.57 -30.67
C HIS A 49 18.18 4.08 -30.45
N TYR A 50 18.28 4.86 -31.52
CA TYR A 50 18.30 6.32 -31.46
C TYR A 50 17.28 6.88 -32.45
N THR A 51 17.15 8.20 -32.47
CA THR A 51 16.38 8.91 -33.50
C THR A 51 17.21 10.04 -34.08
N PHE A 52 16.86 10.52 -35.27
CA PHE A 52 17.45 11.73 -35.83
C PHE A 52 16.39 12.56 -36.55
N ALA A 53 16.57 13.87 -36.59
CA ALA A 53 15.75 14.76 -37.41
C ALA A 53 16.33 14.81 -38.83
N TYR A 54 15.52 14.51 -39.83
CA TYR A 54 15.97 14.50 -41.23
C TYR A 54 15.90 15.91 -41.84
N THR A 55 17.02 16.39 -42.38
CA THR A 55 17.15 17.70 -43.03
C THR A 55 17.36 17.58 -44.55
N GLY A 56 17.72 16.40 -45.04
CA GLY A 56 17.77 16.05 -46.46
C GLY A 56 19.17 15.83 -47.03
N ASN A 57 20.21 16.02 -46.22
CA ASN A 57 21.60 15.89 -46.63
C ASN A 57 22.35 14.83 -45.80
N GLU A 58 21.63 14.07 -44.98
CA GLU A 58 22.26 13.14 -44.07
C GLU A 58 23.00 12.00 -44.78
N THR A 59 24.07 11.51 -44.17
CA THR A 59 24.81 10.32 -44.61
C THR A 59 25.14 9.42 -43.43
N PHE A 60 25.35 8.14 -43.70
CA PHE A 60 25.79 7.15 -42.71
C PHE A 60 26.73 6.15 -43.37
N THR A 61 27.86 5.87 -42.72
CA THR A 61 28.82 4.86 -43.15
C THR A 61 29.17 3.99 -41.96
N PHE A 62 29.16 2.68 -42.18
CA PHE A 62 29.73 1.74 -41.23
C PHE A 62 30.88 0.98 -41.87
N LYS A 63 31.95 0.78 -41.11
CA LYS A 63 33.01 -0.16 -41.42
C LYS A 63 33.27 -1.08 -40.23
N GLY A 64 33.20 -2.38 -40.47
CA GLY A 64 33.46 -3.36 -39.43
C GLY A 64 33.30 -4.80 -39.91
N ASP A 65 33.51 -5.70 -38.97
CA ASP A 65 33.33 -7.14 -39.07
C ASP A 65 32.68 -7.62 -37.76
N ASP A 66 31.78 -8.61 -37.77
CA ASP A 66 31.15 -9.26 -38.92
C ASP A 66 29.77 -8.66 -39.21
N ASP A 67 28.78 -9.10 -38.43
CA ASP A 67 27.39 -8.98 -38.79
C ASP A 67 26.84 -7.61 -38.40
N VAL A 68 26.48 -6.81 -39.40
CA VAL A 68 25.90 -5.48 -39.16
C VAL A 68 24.61 -5.30 -39.92
N TRP A 69 23.58 -4.89 -39.20
CA TRP A 69 22.31 -4.45 -39.77
C TRP A 69 21.97 -3.06 -39.27
N VAL A 70 21.68 -2.16 -40.19
CA VAL A 70 21.19 -0.81 -39.86
C VAL A 70 19.84 -0.60 -40.48
N PHE A 71 18.90 -0.14 -39.67
CA PHE A 71 17.56 0.22 -40.08
C PHE A 71 17.35 1.71 -39.89
N ILE A 72 16.82 2.36 -40.91
CA ILE A 72 16.38 3.76 -40.85
C ILE A 72 14.93 3.79 -41.25
N ASN A 73 14.08 4.42 -40.42
CA ASN A 73 12.63 4.41 -40.65
C ASN A 73 12.07 2.98 -40.81
N ASN A 74 12.58 2.04 -40.00
CA ASN A 74 12.23 0.62 -40.01
C ASN A 74 12.53 -0.12 -41.33
N GLN A 75 13.37 0.45 -42.20
CA GLN A 75 13.81 -0.16 -43.45
C GLN A 75 15.31 -0.47 -43.36
N LEU A 76 15.70 -1.67 -43.79
CA LEU A 76 17.10 -2.10 -43.82
C LEU A 76 17.89 -1.27 -44.85
N VAL A 77 18.94 -0.60 -44.40
CA VAL A 77 19.80 0.28 -45.23
C VAL A 77 21.26 -0.17 -45.29
N VAL A 78 21.72 -0.94 -44.29
CA VAL A 78 23.03 -1.60 -44.28
C VAL A 78 22.80 -3.06 -43.94
N ASP A 79 23.38 -3.94 -44.74
CA ASP A 79 23.38 -5.38 -44.52
C ASP A 79 24.77 -5.92 -44.84
N LEU A 80 25.59 -5.98 -43.79
CA LEU A 80 26.88 -6.66 -43.79
C LEU A 80 26.72 -7.93 -42.94
N GLY A 81 25.69 -8.72 -43.18
CA GLY A 81 25.50 -10.00 -42.52
C GLY A 81 26.50 -11.06 -42.98
N GLY A 82 26.84 -11.99 -42.10
CA GLY A 82 27.74 -13.11 -42.34
C GLY A 82 29.18 -12.85 -41.90
N LEU A 83 29.97 -13.93 -41.77
CA LEU A 83 31.37 -13.84 -41.35
C LEU A 83 32.23 -13.26 -42.47
N HIS A 84 32.94 -12.17 -42.21
CA HIS A 84 33.82 -11.53 -43.17
C HIS A 84 34.96 -10.76 -42.50
N ARG A 85 35.95 -10.31 -43.28
CA ARG A 85 36.87 -9.27 -42.80
C ARG A 85 36.16 -7.92 -42.80
N ALA A 86 36.72 -6.92 -42.14
CA ALA A 86 36.18 -5.56 -42.14
C ALA A 86 35.70 -5.12 -43.54
N ALA A 87 34.38 -4.96 -43.69
CA ALA A 87 33.71 -4.48 -44.87
C ALA A 87 33.17 -3.07 -44.63
N THR A 88 32.86 -2.33 -45.68
CA THR A 88 32.32 -0.96 -45.58
C THR A 88 31.05 -0.85 -46.40
N GLN A 89 30.02 -0.26 -45.81
CA GLN A 89 28.82 0.13 -46.53
C GLN A 89 28.46 1.58 -46.18
N GLU A 90 28.21 2.36 -47.23
CA GLU A 90 27.78 3.75 -47.16
C GLU A 90 26.30 3.86 -47.56
N VAL A 91 25.59 4.70 -46.84
CA VAL A 91 24.24 5.17 -47.12
C VAL A 91 24.32 6.66 -47.44
N THR A 92 24.22 6.96 -48.72
CA THR A 92 24.24 8.32 -49.26
C THR A 92 22.95 9.07 -48.96
N SER A 93 22.99 10.40 -49.04
CA SER A 93 21.80 11.25 -48.89
C SER A 93 20.70 10.94 -49.91
N ALA A 94 21.08 10.53 -51.14
CA ALA A 94 20.14 10.09 -52.16
C ALA A 94 19.43 8.77 -51.79
N GLN A 95 20.17 7.81 -51.23
CA GLN A 95 19.58 6.55 -50.73
C GLN A 95 18.65 6.80 -49.54
N LEU A 96 19.00 7.69 -48.61
CA LEU A 96 18.11 8.09 -47.52
C LEU A 96 16.83 8.77 -48.04
N ALA A 97 16.95 9.66 -49.03
CA ALA A 97 15.79 10.32 -49.64
C ALA A 97 14.83 9.31 -50.27
N ALA A 98 15.35 8.21 -50.83
CA ALA A 98 14.56 7.13 -51.41
C ALA A 98 13.73 6.33 -50.39
N LEU A 99 14.02 6.43 -49.08
CA LEU A 99 13.24 5.79 -48.01
C LEU A 99 11.91 6.49 -47.72
N GLY A 100 11.59 7.57 -48.44
CA GLY A 100 10.36 8.35 -48.25
C GLY A 100 10.39 9.29 -47.03
N LEU A 101 11.59 9.69 -46.59
CA LEU A 101 11.77 10.60 -45.47
C LEU A 101 11.32 12.02 -45.83
N LYS A 102 10.65 12.69 -44.89
CA LYS A 102 10.18 14.07 -45.02
C LYS A 102 11.04 14.99 -44.16
N LYS A 103 11.55 16.08 -44.76
CA LYS A 103 12.35 17.07 -44.04
C LYS A 103 11.60 17.60 -42.81
N GLY A 104 12.31 17.76 -41.69
CA GLY A 104 11.77 18.20 -40.41
C GLY A 104 11.06 17.11 -39.59
N GLN A 105 10.95 15.88 -40.09
CA GLN A 105 10.45 14.74 -39.32
C GLN A 105 11.60 14.02 -38.62
N VAL A 106 11.24 13.32 -37.54
CA VAL A 106 12.17 12.53 -36.72
C VAL A 106 11.94 11.06 -37.00
N TYR A 107 13.01 10.33 -37.31
CA TYR A 107 12.96 8.92 -37.69
C TYR A 107 13.78 8.04 -36.75
N PRO A 108 13.37 6.77 -36.54
CA PRO A 108 14.18 5.80 -35.81
C PRO A 108 15.44 5.44 -36.59
N PHE A 109 16.52 5.26 -35.85
CA PHE A 109 17.81 4.74 -36.27
C PHE A 109 18.13 3.55 -35.36
N ASP A 110 18.09 2.35 -35.92
CA ASP A 110 18.40 1.12 -35.20
C ASP A 110 19.63 0.48 -35.83
N PHE A 111 20.62 0.17 -35.00
CA PHE A 111 21.87 -0.44 -35.42
C PHE A 111 22.09 -1.69 -34.58
N PHE A 112 22.39 -2.81 -35.25
CA PHE A 112 22.67 -4.10 -34.64
C PHE A 112 24.02 -4.59 -35.15
N PHE A 113 24.87 -4.98 -34.21
CA PHE A 113 26.18 -5.54 -34.46
C PHE A 113 26.32 -6.86 -33.71
N ALA A 114 26.74 -7.92 -34.40
CA ALA A 114 27.15 -9.16 -33.78
C ALA A 114 28.59 -9.48 -34.17
N GLU A 115 29.47 -9.51 -33.16
CA GLU A 115 30.83 -10.01 -33.32
C GLU A 115 30.81 -11.53 -33.17
N ARG A 116 31.32 -12.25 -34.17
CA ARG A 116 31.35 -13.71 -34.21
C ARG A 116 32.65 -14.29 -34.79
N HIS A 117 33.50 -13.49 -35.43
CA HIS A 117 34.72 -13.92 -36.11
C HIS A 117 35.91 -13.77 -35.18
N THR A 118 36.61 -14.88 -34.96
CA THR A 118 37.56 -14.97 -33.85
C THR A 118 38.96 -14.43 -34.17
N THR A 119 39.08 -13.45 -35.08
CA THR A 119 40.39 -12.93 -35.52
C THR A 119 40.52 -11.42 -35.39
N GLN A 120 39.44 -10.65 -35.58
CA GLN A 120 39.44 -9.18 -35.57
C GLN A 120 38.11 -8.69 -35.00
N SER A 121 38.04 -7.44 -34.56
CA SER A 121 36.78 -6.78 -34.24
C SER A 121 36.91 -5.28 -34.49
N ASN A 122 36.34 -4.82 -35.60
CA ASN A 122 36.41 -3.46 -36.08
C ASN A 122 35.04 -2.81 -35.96
N PHE A 123 35.00 -1.63 -35.34
CA PHE A 123 33.79 -0.87 -35.14
C PHE A 123 34.05 0.60 -35.48
N ILE A 124 33.66 0.99 -36.70
CA ILE A 124 33.85 2.35 -37.21
C ILE A 124 32.51 2.86 -37.73
N ILE A 125 32.03 3.97 -37.17
CA ILE A 125 30.84 4.69 -37.61
C ILE A 125 31.25 6.09 -38.04
N GLU A 126 30.74 6.53 -39.19
CA GLU A 126 30.74 7.91 -39.63
C GLU A 126 29.32 8.32 -40.01
N THR A 127 28.85 9.48 -39.53
CA THR A 127 27.51 9.95 -39.88
C THR A 127 27.38 11.45 -39.73
N SER A 128 26.59 12.10 -40.59
CA SER A 128 26.16 13.47 -40.35
C SER A 128 24.91 13.57 -39.46
N MET A 129 24.30 12.45 -39.10
CA MET A 129 23.06 12.42 -38.31
C MET A 129 23.33 12.86 -36.88
N ILE A 130 22.56 13.83 -36.40
CA ILE A 130 22.53 14.17 -34.99
C ILE A 130 21.62 13.16 -34.27
N LEU A 131 22.23 12.08 -33.79
CA LEU A 131 21.53 11.01 -33.07
C LEU A 131 21.06 11.50 -31.69
N GLN A 132 19.78 11.27 -31.39
CA GLN A 132 19.12 11.59 -30.14
C GLN A 132 18.67 10.30 -29.42
N PRO A 133 18.94 10.18 -28.11
CA PRO A 133 18.58 8.98 -27.36
C PRO A 133 17.06 8.78 -27.28
N PRO A 134 16.60 7.56 -26.98
CA PRO A 134 15.19 7.26 -26.83
C PRO A 134 14.57 8.02 -25.65
N PRO A 135 13.30 8.43 -25.75
CA PRO A 135 12.60 9.10 -24.66
C PRO A 135 12.40 8.17 -23.45
N ASN A 136 12.47 8.75 -22.25
CA ASN A 136 12.20 8.05 -21.00
C ASN A 136 10.71 8.04 -20.64
N LEU A 137 10.20 6.89 -20.22
CA LEU A 137 8.94 6.77 -19.50
C LEU A 137 9.24 6.59 -18.01
N THR A 138 8.85 7.57 -17.20
CA THR A 138 8.96 7.53 -15.74
C THR A 138 7.60 7.26 -15.10
N VAL A 139 7.58 6.40 -14.09
CA VAL A 139 6.37 6.07 -13.33
C VAL A 139 6.54 6.45 -11.87
N LYS A 140 5.56 7.14 -11.29
CA LYS A 140 5.55 7.51 -9.87
C LYS A 140 4.39 6.85 -9.15
N LYS A 141 4.67 6.26 -7.99
CA LYS A 141 3.64 5.80 -7.06
C LYS A 141 3.26 6.96 -6.13
N VAL A 142 1.97 7.23 -6.01
CA VAL A 142 1.47 8.32 -5.15
C VAL A 142 0.32 7.86 -4.24
N GLY A 143 0.09 8.60 -3.17
CA GLY A 143 -0.91 8.27 -2.15
C GLY A 143 -0.35 7.43 -1.00
N ASN A 144 -1.21 7.06 -0.06
CA ASN A 144 -0.80 6.37 1.18
C ASN A 144 -0.87 4.84 1.09
N GLY A 145 -1.45 4.29 0.02
CA GLY A 145 -1.48 2.85 -0.24
C GLY A 145 -0.16 2.34 -0.81
N LYS A 146 0.03 1.01 -0.77
CA LYS A 146 1.17 0.31 -1.37
C LYS A 146 0.74 -0.44 -2.64
N GLY A 147 1.69 -0.67 -3.54
CA GLY A 147 1.50 -1.43 -4.78
C GLY A 147 2.76 -1.48 -5.62
N THR A 148 2.72 -2.27 -6.68
CA THR A 148 3.75 -2.36 -7.73
C THR A 148 3.17 -1.95 -9.07
N ILE A 149 4.04 -1.61 -10.02
CA ILE A 149 3.66 -1.27 -11.39
C ILE A 149 4.66 -1.97 -12.31
N LYS A 150 4.15 -2.67 -13.33
CA LYS A 150 4.97 -3.30 -14.37
C LYS A 150 4.62 -2.78 -15.75
N SER A 151 5.59 -2.75 -16.66
CA SER A 151 5.37 -2.43 -18.07
C SER A 151 5.36 -3.66 -18.99
N THR A 152 4.75 -3.50 -20.16
CA THR A 152 4.88 -4.37 -21.33
C THR A 152 5.00 -3.47 -22.57
N PRO A 153 6.09 -3.52 -23.36
CA PRO A 153 7.30 -4.35 -23.18
C PRO A 153 7.98 -4.17 -21.81
N PRO A 154 8.71 -5.20 -21.31
CA PRO A 154 9.35 -5.13 -19.99
C PRO A 154 10.40 -4.01 -19.93
N GLY A 155 10.72 -3.57 -18.72
CA GLY A 155 11.72 -2.53 -18.45
C GLY A 155 11.39 -1.69 -17.22
N ILE A 156 10.10 -1.56 -16.88
CA ILE A 156 9.64 -0.96 -15.63
C ILE A 156 9.11 -2.07 -14.72
N ASP A 157 9.72 -2.22 -13.55
CA ASP A 157 9.16 -2.94 -12.40
C ASP A 157 9.30 -2.04 -11.17
N CYS A 158 8.34 -1.13 -11.02
CA CYS A 158 8.37 -0.04 -10.06
C CYS A 158 8.01 -0.53 -8.65
N GLY A 159 8.80 -1.48 -8.16
CA GLY A 159 9.20 -1.68 -6.77
C GLY A 159 10.53 -0.97 -6.48
N THR A 160 11.51 -1.17 -7.37
CA THR A 160 12.87 -0.60 -7.32
C THR A 160 13.25 0.19 -8.57
N ASP A 161 12.68 -0.15 -9.73
CA ASP A 161 12.97 0.52 -11.00
C ASP A 161 11.72 1.12 -11.65
N CYS A 162 11.72 2.44 -11.78
CA CYS A 162 10.54 3.21 -12.15
C CYS A 162 10.75 4.04 -13.41
N THR A 163 11.87 3.88 -14.13
CA THR A 163 12.14 4.64 -15.37
C THR A 163 12.78 3.72 -16.39
N GLU A 164 12.29 3.77 -17.62
CA GLU A 164 12.89 3.04 -18.74
C GLU A 164 12.86 3.90 -20.01
N SER A 165 13.85 3.73 -20.88
CA SER A 165 13.86 4.30 -22.22
C SER A 165 13.17 3.37 -23.21
N TYR A 166 12.23 3.91 -23.99
CA TYR A 166 11.53 3.14 -25.02
C TYR A 166 11.73 3.76 -26.40
N PRO A 167 11.72 2.97 -27.49
CA PRO A 167 11.71 3.50 -28.84
C PRO A 167 10.61 4.55 -29.03
N LYS A 168 10.90 5.59 -29.81
CA LYS A 168 9.93 6.67 -30.02
C LYS A 168 8.69 6.14 -30.74
N GLY A 169 7.53 6.34 -30.14
CA GLY A 169 6.25 5.84 -30.64
C GLY A 169 5.85 4.46 -30.09
N GLU A 170 6.70 3.84 -29.25
CA GLU A 170 6.42 2.55 -28.64
C GLU A 170 5.14 2.60 -27.79
N ARG A 171 4.33 1.54 -27.87
CA ARG A 171 3.08 1.41 -27.12
C ARG A 171 3.34 0.63 -25.84
N VAL A 172 3.59 1.34 -24.75
CA VAL A 172 3.87 0.72 -23.45
C VAL A 172 2.59 0.58 -22.64
N THR A 173 2.27 -0.64 -22.23
CA THR A 173 1.17 -0.91 -21.30
C THR A 173 1.69 -0.99 -19.87
N LEU A 174 1.20 -0.12 -19.00
CA LEU A 174 1.49 -0.12 -17.57
C LEU A 174 0.37 -0.82 -16.81
N THR A 175 0.74 -1.75 -15.92
CA THR A 175 -0.19 -2.50 -15.08
C THR A 175 0.14 -2.27 -13.61
N ALA A 176 -0.80 -1.69 -12.87
CA ALA A 176 -0.70 -1.45 -11.44
C ALA A 176 -1.34 -2.60 -10.63
N THR A 177 -0.58 -3.15 -9.68
CA THR A 177 -1.05 -4.20 -8.77
C THR A 177 -1.04 -3.67 -7.33
N PRO A 178 -2.20 -3.39 -6.72
CA PRO A 178 -2.27 -2.98 -5.32
C PRO A 178 -1.76 -4.07 -4.39
N ALA A 179 -1.01 -3.68 -3.36
CA ALA A 179 -0.66 -4.60 -2.28
C ALA A 179 -1.87 -4.90 -1.38
N LEU A 180 -1.72 -5.89 -0.50
CA LEU A 180 -2.70 -6.18 0.55
C LEU A 180 -3.01 -4.91 1.37
N ASN A 181 -4.28 -4.76 1.78
CA ASN A 181 -4.79 -3.56 2.47
C ASN A 181 -4.66 -2.25 1.69
N SER A 182 -4.44 -2.31 0.38
CA SER A 182 -4.45 -1.15 -0.52
C SER A 182 -5.44 -1.34 -1.65
N ARG A 183 -5.78 -0.25 -2.34
CA ARG A 183 -6.53 -0.27 -3.59
C ARG A 183 -5.91 0.70 -4.58
N PHE A 184 -6.00 0.35 -5.85
CA PHE A 184 -5.72 1.27 -6.95
C PHE A 184 -6.84 2.30 -7.03
N VAL A 185 -6.49 3.57 -7.24
CA VAL A 185 -7.45 4.68 -7.39
C VAL A 185 -7.51 5.17 -8.83
N GLY A 186 -6.38 5.17 -9.55
CA GLY A 186 -6.32 5.67 -10.92
C GLY A 186 -4.93 6.11 -11.33
N TRP A 187 -4.76 6.26 -12.65
CA TRP A 187 -3.61 6.85 -13.32
C TRP A 187 -3.80 8.36 -13.52
N ARG A 188 -2.71 9.11 -13.41
CA ARG A 188 -2.60 10.57 -13.63
C ARG A 188 -1.31 10.89 -14.40
N GLY A 189 -1.11 12.16 -14.75
CA GLY A 189 -0.01 12.57 -15.63
C GLY A 189 -0.30 12.12 -17.06
N ASP A 190 0.69 11.57 -17.75
CA ASP A 190 0.57 11.20 -19.16
C ASP A 190 -0.28 9.94 -19.44
N CYS A 191 -0.61 9.12 -18.42
CA CYS A 191 -1.28 7.82 -18.58
C CYS A 191 -2.76 7.79 -18.13
N MET A 192 -3.42 8.94 -18.01
CA MET A 192 -4.77 9.16 -17.46
C MET A 192 -5.73 7.96 -17.59
N GLY A 193 -6.32 7.52 -16.46
CA GLY A 193 -7.24 6.39 -16.48
C GLY A 193 -7.71 5.95 -15.09
N SER A 194 -8.76 5.13 -15.05
CA SER A 194 -9.32 4.55 -13.82
C SER A 194 -9.07 3.04 -13.70
N ARG A 195 -8.75 2.36 -14.81
CA ARG A 195 -8.43 0.94 -14.84
C ARG A 195 -7.00 0.69 -14.33
N PRO A 196 -6.73 -0.45 -13.65
CA PRO A 196 -5.38 -0.81 -13.21
C PRO A 196 -4.37 -0.93 -14.35
N SER A 197 -4.82 -1.23 -15.56
CA SER A 197 -4.00 -1.26 -16.77
C SER A 197 -4.31 -0.05 -17.67
N THR A 198 -3.27 0.57 -18.23
CA THR A 198 -3.34 1.71 -19.16
C THR A 198 -2.21 1.63 -20.19
N THR A 199 -2.44 2.10 -21.42
CA THR A 199 -1.43 2.11 -22.49
C THR A 199 -1.04 3.55 -22.81
N VAL A 200 0.25 3.80 -22.90
CA VAL A 200 0.85 5.09 -23.25
C VAL A 200 1.76 4.94 -24.48
N ILE A 201 1.69 5.90 -25.39
CA ILE A 201 2.57 5.96 -26.56
C ILE A 201 3.77 6.83 -26.21
N VAL A 202 5.00 6.29 -26.18
CA VAL A 202 6.19 7.03 -25.74
C VAL A 202 6.79 7.83 -26.91
N ASN A 203 6.17 8.97 -27.23
CA ASN A 203 6.61 9.85 -28.33
C ASN A 203 7.57 10.99 -27.89
N ALA A 204 7.71 11.16 -26.59
CA ALA A 204 8.59 12.10 -25.91
C ALA A 204 8.79 11.58 -24.46
N ALA A 205 9.63 12.24 -23.67
CA ALA A 205 9.73 11.91 -22.25
C ALA A 205 8.35 12.06 -21.58
N LYS A 206 7.93 11.04 -20.83
CA LYS A 206 6.60 10.98 -20.19
C LYS A 206 6.70 10.62 -18.71
N THR A 207 5.79 11.18 -17.92
CA THR A 207 5.64 10.88 -16.51
C THR A 207 4.21 10.44 -16.19
N CYS A 208 4.07 9.18 -15.77
CA CYS A 208 2.81 8.61 -15.34
C CYS A 208 2.77 8.44 -13.83
N GLN A 209 1.61 8.70 -13.21
CA GLN A 209 1.44 8.58 -11.77
C GLN A 209 0.34 7.58 -11.46
N ALA A 210 0.63 6.57 -10.66
CA ALA A 210 -0.35 5.59 -10.20
C ALA A 210 -0.69 5.87 -8.73
N LYS A 211 -1.96 6.16 -8.46
CA LYS A 211 -2.43 6.48 -7.11
C LYS A 211 -2.92 5.23 -6.41
N PHE A 212 -2.33 4.93 -5.26
CA PHE A 212 -2.78 3.88 -4.34
C PHE A 212 -3.30 4.49 -3.04
N LYS A 213 -4.39 3.94 -2.51
CA LYS A 213 -4.96 4.36 -1.22
C LYS A 213 -5.10 3.15 -0.30
N LYS A 214 -4.72 3.30 0.98
CA LYS A 214 -5.00 2.27 2.00
C LYS A 214 -6.50 1.97 2.03
N ARG A 215 -6.84 0.68 2.12
CA ARG A 215 -8.19 0.25 2.50
C ARG A 215 -8.33 0.50 4.00
N SER A 216 -9.35 1.26 4.40
CA SER A 216 -9.69 1.38 5.81
C SER A 216 -10.34 0.06 6.26
N PRO A 217 -9.99 -0.48 7.44
CA PRO A 217 -10.74 -1.60 8.01
C PRO A 217 -12.23 -1.23 8.11
N PRO A 218 -13.15 -2.16 7.84
CA PRO A 218 -14.57 -1.90 8.07
C PRO A 218 -14.79 -1.58 9.55
N LYS A 219 -15.69 -0.67 9.85
CA LYS A 219 -16.16 -0.40 11.21
C LYS A 219 -17.49 -1.10 11.44
N PHE A 220 -17.74 -1.54 12.66
CA PHE A 220 -19.01 -2.09 13.11
C PHE A 220 -19.49 -1.30 14.31
N THR A 221 -20.81 -1.16 14.45
CA THR A 221 -21.42 -0.47 15.59
C THR A 221 -21.65 -1.45 16.73
N LEU A 222 -21.20 -1.09 17.93
CA LEU A 222 -21.58 -1.70 19.20
C LEU A 222 -22.66 -0.83 19.85
N SER A 223 -23.78 -1.44 20.24
CA SER A 223 -24.84 -0.76 20.98
C SER A 223 -25.03 -1.38 22.36
N VAL A 224 -25.29 -0.55 23.36
CA VAL A 224 -25.68 -0.98 24.71
C VAL A 224 -27.15 -0.63 24.95
N LYS A 225 -27.87 -1.51 25.65
CA LYS A 225 -29.22 -1.24 26.15
C LYS A 225 -29.25 -1.52 27.64
N ASN A 226 -29.46 -0.50 28.45
CA ASN A 226 -29.75 -0.70 29.86
C ASN A 226 -31.22 -1.15 29.98
N VAL A 227 -31.45 -2.23 30.72
CA VAL A 227 -32.77 -2.85 30.93
C VAL A 227 -32.95 -3.16 32.42
N GLY A 228 -34.14 -3.59 32.83
CA GLY A 228 -34.50 -3.78 34.24
C GLY A 228 -35.21 -2.56 34.82
N ASN A 229 -35.58 -2.61 36.10
CA ASN A 229 -36.33 -1.55 36.77
C ASN A 229 -35.46 -0.58 37.60
N GLY A 230 -34.17 -0.87 37.72
CA GLY A 230 -33.14 -0.03 38.33
C GLY A 230 -32.51 0.94 37.34
N LYS A 231 -31.48 1.65 37.80
CA LYS A 231 -30.68 2.60 37.02
C LYS A 231 -29.19 2.27 37.14
N GLY A 232 -28.45 2.73 36.15
CA GLY A 232 -26.99 2.60 36.11
C GLY A 232 -26.45 3.10 34.77
N VAL A 233 -25.13 3.15 34.70
CA VAL A 233 -24.37 3.62 33.53
C VAL A 233 -23.49 2.49 33.02
N VAL A 234 -23.31 2.41 31.70
CA VAL A 234 -22.32 1.53 31.09
C VAL A 234 -21.30 2.35 30.32
N ARG A 235 -20.01 2.17 30.63
CA ARG A 235 -18.90 2.80 29.92
C ARG A 235 -18.07 1.79 29.15
N SER A 236 -17.42 2.22 28.06
CA SER A 236 -16.53 1.37 27.27
C SER A 236 -15.06 1.73 27.39
N THR A 237 -14.20 0.71 27.25
CA THR A 237 -12.77 0.84 26.95
C THR A 237 -12.46 0.06 25.67
N PRO A 238 -11.97 0.70 24.57
CA PRO A 238 -11.69 2.12 24.43
C PRO A 238 -12.94 3.01 24.60
N PRO A 239 -12.77 4.30 24.99
CA PRO A 239 -13.88 5.21 25.19
C PRO A 239 -14.71 5.40 23.91
N GLY A 240 -15.99 5.73 24.10
CA GLY A 240 -16.95 5.98 23.01
C GLY A 240 -18.39 5.62 23.38
N ILE A 241 -18.60 4.77 24.39
CA ILE A 241 -19.92 4.53 24.98
C ILE A 241 -19.91 5.06 26.42
N ASP A 242 -20.87 5.93 26.73
CA ASP A 242 -21.26 6.32 28.08
C ASP A 242 -22.79 6.29 28.14
N CYS A 243 -23.31 5.07 28.33
CA CYS A 243 -24.73 4.75 28.21
C CYS A 243 -25.48 5.15 29.48
N GLY A 244 -25.49 6.45 29.74
CA GLY A 244 -26.58 7.23 30.33
C GLY A 244 -27.13 8.27 29.35
N MET A 245 -26.34 8.65 28.33
CA MET A 245 -26.73 9.56 27.23
C MET A 245 -26.34 9.05 25.85
N ASP A 246 -25.19 8.37 25.72
CA ASP A 246 -24.72 7.79 24.45
C ASP A 246 -24.44 6.29 24.57
N CYS A 247 -25.28 5.51 23.92
CA CYS A 247 -25.27 4.06 24.01
C CYS A 247 -24.73 3.37 22.75
N LYS A 248 -24.10 4.07 21.81
CA LYS A 248 -23.63 3.47 20.54
C LYS A 248 -22.29 4.05 20.07
N GLU A 249 -21.36 3.17 19.69
CA GLU A 249 -20.08 3.59 19.08
C GLU A 249 -19.65 2.62 17.96
N SER A 250 -18.92 3.13 16.97
CA SER A 250 -18.37 2.36 15.85
C SER A 250 -16.87 2.11 15.98
N TYR A 251 -16.50 0.85 16.23
CA TYR A 251 -15.11 0.42 16.30
C TYR A 251 -14.69 -0.34 15.04
N THR A 252 -13.38 -0.34 14.74
CA THR A 252 -12.84 -1.13 13.62
C THR A 252 -13.02 -2.62 13.85
N LYS A 253 -13.28 -3.39 12.78
CA LYS A 253 -13.41 -4.85 12.81
C LYS A 253 -12.26 -5.51 13.57
N GLY A 254 -12.59 -6.45 14.45
CA GLY A 254 -11.64 -7.20 15.26
C GLY A 254 -11.22 -6.49 16.56
N LYS A 255 -11.71 -5.28 16.82
CA LYS A 255 -11.45 -4.60 18.09
C LYS A 255 -12.16 -5.33 19.22
N ARG A 256 -11.45 -5.53 20.34
CA ARG A 256 -12.03 -5.95 21.62
C ARG A 256 -12.42 -4.70 22.39
N VAL A 257 -13.67 -4.65 22.84
CA VAL A 257 -14.23 -3.54 23.62
C VAL A 257 -14.67 -4.10 24.96
N THR A 258 -14.15 -3.55 26.04
CA THR A 258 -14.59 -3.86 27.40
C THR A 258 -15.71 -2.90 27.77
N LEU A 259 -16.82 -3.43 28.28
CA LEU A 259 -17.91 -2.65 28.85
C LEU A 259 -17.92 -2.84 30.37
N THR A 260 -18.00 -1.74 31.11
CA THR A 260 -18.06 -1.71 32.57
C THR A 260 -19.38 -1.09 32.98
N ALA A 261 -20.19 -1.84 33.73
CA ALA A 261 -21.44 -1.40 34.30
C ALA A 261 -21.22 -0.81 35.71
N THR A 262 -21.88 0.31 36.00
CA THR A 262 -21.89 0.96 37.30
C THR A 262 -23.34 1.20 37.71
N PRO A 263 -23.91 0.37 38.59
CA PRO A 263 -25.26 0.60 39.14
C PRO A 263 -25.32 1.90 39.95
N ASP A 264 -26.48 2.57 39.92
CA ASP A 264 -26.77 3.69 40.82
C ASP A 264 -27.00 3.19 42.25
N SER A 265 -26.93 4.09 43.24
CA SER A 265 -27.00 3.75 44.69
C SER A 265 -28.22 2.92 45.14
N ASN A 266 -29.33 2.95 44.39
CA ASN A 266 -30.54 2.19 44.68
C ASN A 266 -30.76 1.03 43.70
N SER A 267 -29.72 0.54 43.03
CA SER A 267 -29.80 -0.51 42.01
C SER A 267 -28.66 -1.52 42.11
N LEU A 268 -28.93 -2.74 41.66
CA LEU A 268 -27.99 -3.86 41.55
C LEU A 268 -27.77 -4.19 40.08
N PHE A 269 -26.57 -4.66 39.76
CA PHE A 269 -26.30 -5.19 38.42
C PHE A 269 -26.82 -6.63 38.31
N GLY A 270 -27.79 -6.85 37.44
CA GLY A 270 -28.40 -8.16 37.18
C GLY A 270 -27.68 -9.00 36.12
N GLY A 271 -26.64 -8.47 35.46
CA GLY A 271 -25.83 -9.19 34.47
C GLY A 271 -25.97 -8.71 33.03
N TRP A 272 -25.13 -9.28 32.16
CA TRP A 272 -25.07 -9.00 30.73
C TRP A 272 -25.83 -10.03 29.89
N THR A 273 -26.60 -9.58 28.90
CA THR A 273 -27.25 -10.45 27.91
C THR A 273 -27.12 -9.90 26.46
N GLY A 274 -27.64 -10.64 25.48
CA GLY A 274 -27.51 -10.33 24.06
C GLY A 274 -26.16 -10.77 23.51
N ALA A 275 -25.41 -9.85 22.89
CA ALA A 275 -24.08 -10.12 22.37
C ALA A 275 -22.98 -10.13 23.45
N CYS A 276 -23.31 -9.69 24.66
CA CYS A 276 -22.48 -9.78 25.86
C CYS A 276 -23.09 -10.82 26.83
N LYS A 277 -22.25 -11.45 27.64
CA LYS A 277 -22.65 -12.48 28.61
C LYS A 277 -21.80 -12.37 29.88
N GLY A 278 -22.38 -12.79 31.01
CA GLY A 278 -21.70 -12.86 32.31
C GLY A 278 -22.42 -12.04 33.39
N SER A 279 -22.11 -12.31 34.64
CA SER A 279 -22.65 -11.63 35.82
C SER A 279 -21.72 -10.55 36.40
N ASN A 280 -20.44 -10.54 35.98
CA ASN A 280 -19.48 -9.55 36.44
C ASN A 280 -19.83 -8.15 35.92
N LEU A 281 -19.45 -7.11 36.68
CA LEU A 281 -19.62 -5.71 36.28
C LEU A 281 -18.90 -5.38 34.96
N GLU A 282 -17.90 -6.17 34.57
CA GLU A 282 -17.19 -6.02 33.30
C GLU A 282 -17.43 -7.20 32.34
N THR A 283 -17.51 -6.88 31.05
CA THR A 283 -17.56 -7.88 29.96
C THR A 283 -16.78 -7.40 28.75
N THR A 284 -16.12 -8.31 28.03
CA THR A 284 -15.36 -7.96 26.81
C THR A 284 -16.02 -8.56 25.57
N VAL A 285 -16.27 -7.73 24.56
CA VAL A 285 -16.86 -8.14 23.28
C VAL A 285 -15.88 -7.94 22.12
N LEU A 286 -15.67 -8.99 21.32
CA LEU A 286 -14.95 -8.90 20.05
C LEU A 286 -15.89 -8.40 18.95
N LEU A 287 -15.58 -7.25 18.34
CA LEU A 287 -16.45 -6.63 17.34
C LEU A 287 -16.09 -7.07 15.92
N ASN A 288 -16.67 -8.19 15.48
CA ASN A 288 -16.52 -8.77 14.14
C ASN A 288 -17.74 -8.57 13.22
N ALA A 289 -18.83 -8.06 13.77
CA ALA A 289 -20.07 -7.63 13.13
C ALA A 289 -20.73 -6.57 14.04
N ALA A 290 -21.83 -5.95 13.60
CA ALA A 290 -22.62 -5.10 14.49
C ALA A 290 -23.18 -5.94 15.65
N LYS A 291 -23.10 -5.42 16.88
CA LYS A 291 -23.48 -6.15 18.10
C LYS A 291 -24.31 -5.28 19.04
N THR A 292 -25.21 -5.90 19.79
CA THR A 292 -25.98 -5.24 20.84
C THR A 292 -25.84 -6.01 22.15
N CYS A 293 -25.31 -5.34 23.17
CA CYS A 293 -25.23 -5.84 24.54
C CYS A 293 -26.35 -5.24 25.38
N LYS A 294 -26.88 -6.01 26.31
CA LYS A 294 -27.87 -5.54 27.27
C LYS A 294 -27.30 -5.65 28.68
N ALA A 295 -27.41 -4.58 29.46
CA ALA A 295 -27.03 -4.52 30.86
C ALA A 295 -28.30 -4.45 31.70
N THR A 296 -28.52 -5.42 32.59
CA THR A 296 -29.68 -5.39 33.48
C THR A 296 -29.32 -4.67 34.78
N PHE A 297 -30.11 -3.67 35.16
CA PHE A 297 -30.06 -3.02 36.46
C PHE A 297 -31.42 -3.18 37.14
N ASP A 298 -31.43 -3.72 38.36
CA ASP A 298 -32.65 -3.95 39.13
C ASP A 298 -32.64 -3.13 40.42
N LYS A 299 -33.77 -2.55 40.82
CA LYS A 299 -33.87 -1.83 42.09
C LYS A 299 -33.59 -2.78 43.25
N ILE A 300 -32.88 -2.27 44.25
CA ILE A 300 -32.79 -2.94 45.55
C ILE A 300 -34.23 -3.02 46.10
N LYS A 301 -34.75 -4.24 46.30
CA LYS A 301 -36.04 -4.43 46.96
C LYS A 301 -35.86 -4.05 48.43
N GLY A 302 -36.49 -2.96 48.86
CA GLY A 302 -36.48 -2.57 50.26
C GLY A 302 -37.12 -3.68 51.11
N CYS A 303 -36.46 -4.08 52.19
CA CYS A 303 -37.13 -4.81 53.26
C CYS A 303 -38.17 -3.83 53.86
N SER A 304 -39.46 -4.08 53.64
CA SER A 304 -40.48 -3.51 54.51
C SER A 304 -40.44 -4.30 55.81
N PRO A 305 -40.04 -3.72 56.97
CA PRO A 305 -40.27 -4.41 58.22
C PRO A 305 -41.78 -4.47 58.45
N GLN A 306 -42.38 -5.66 58.33
CA GLN A 306 -43.66 -5.91 58.98
C GLN A 306 -43.37 -6.02 60.47
N PHE A 307 -43.68 -4.95 61.22
CA PHE A 307 -43.74 -5.03 62.67
C PHE A 307 -45.01 -5.77 63.06
N ASP A 308 -44.88 -7.04 63.40
CA ASP A 308 -45.93 -7.76 64.11
C ASP A 308 -45.79 -7.42 65.60
N ILE A 309 -46.74 -6.67 66.15
CA ILE A 309 -46.74 -6.30 67.57
C ILE A 309 -47.26 -7.51 68.34
N GLY A 310 -46.34 -8.42 68.67
CA GLY A 310 -46.65 -9.62 69.44
C GLY A 310 -45.42 -10.43 69.83
N MET A 311 -44.96 -10.20 71.05
CA MET A 311 -44.16 -11.13 71.89
C MET A 311 -42.63 -11.26 71.65
N THR A 312 -41.89 -10.94 72.73
CA THR A 312 -40.60 -11.46 73.21
C THR A 312 -39.44 -11.67 72.20
N PHE A 313 -38.45 -10.77 72.28
CA PHE A 313 -37.19 -10.89 71.52
C PHE A 313 -36.25 -11.94 72.13
N ASN A 314 -36.14 -13.07 71.44
CA ASN A 314 -34.88 -13.78 71.24
C ASN A 314 -34.85 -14.19 69.77
N ALA A 315 -34.43 -13.28 68.89
CA ALA A 315 -34.46 -13.57 67.47
C ALA A 315 -33.06 -13.46 66.86
N LYS A 316 -32.48 -14.63 66.60
CA LYS A 316 -31.55 -14.81 65.49
C LYS A 316 -32.41 -14.87 64.24
N PHE A 317 -32.27 -13.91 63.33
CA PHE A 317 -33.00 -13.90 62.06
C PHE A 317 -32.06 -14.32 60.92
N PRO A 318 -32.09 -15.59 60.48
CA PRO A 318 -31.58 -15.95 59.16
C PRO A 318 -32.61 -15.58 58.10
N ASP A 319 -32.15 -15.07 56.95
CA ASP A 319 -32.97 -15.00 55.74
C ASP A 319 -33.15 -16.40 55.12
N ARG A 320 -33.86 -16.49 53.98
CA ARG A 320 -34.10 -17.76 53.26
C ARG A 320 -32.83 -18.42 52.70
N GLU A 321 -31.66 -17.80 52.85
CA GLU A 321 -30.33 -18.31 52.45
C GLU A 321 -29.37 -18.50 53.65
N GLY A 322 -29.81 -18.27 54.88
CA GLY A 322 -29.04 -18.53 56.10
C GLY A 322 -28.00 -17.46 56.48
N LYS A 323 -28.08 -16.24 55.95
CA LYS A 323 -27.15 -15.15 56.32
C LYS A 323 -27.59 -14.39 57.57
N TYR A 324 -26.60 -14.02 58.38
CA TYR A 324 -26.77 -13.25 59.61
C TYR A 324 -26.35 -11.79 59.40
N TYR A 325 -27.11 -10.85 59.97
CA TYR A 325 -26.79 -9.43 59.92
C TYR A 325 -26.34 -8.92 61.29
N ILE A 326 -25.27 -8.11 61.31
CA ILE A 326 -24.82 -7.40 62.51
C ILE A 326 -25.60 -6.08 62.58
N ILE A 327 -26.36 -5.90 63.66
CA ILE A 327 -27.01 -4.62 63.95
C ILE A 327 -25.94 -3.70 64.56
N PRO A 328 -25.75 -2.47 64.06
CA PRO A 328 -24.81 -1.52 64.65
C PRO A 328 -25.11 -1.29 66.14
N ALA A 329 -24.07 -1.27 66.98
CA ALA A 329 -24.21 -1.21 68.44
C ALA A 329 -25.05 0.01 68.90
N GLU A 330 -24.92 1.14 68.21
CA GLU A 330 -25.68 2.36 68.43
C GLU A 330 -27.20 2.20 68.23
N VAL A 331 -27.63 1.28 67.37
CA VAL A 331 -29.06 0.95 67.18
C VAL A 331 -29.54 0.02 68.30
N VAL A 332 -28.69 -0.90 68.75
CA VAL A 332 -28.98 -1.79 69.90
C VAL A 332 -29.16 -0.96 71.17
N ASP A 333 -28.27 0.01 71.42
CA ASP A 333 -28.34 0.90 72.57
C ASP A 333 -29.58 1.80 72.55
N ALA A 334 -29.96 2.30 71.36
CA ALA A 334 -31.18 3.08 71.19
C ALA A 334 -32.44 2.26 71.51
N ILE A 335 -32.49 1.00 71.06
CA ILE A 335 -33.61 0.07 71.32
C ILE A 335 -33.72 -0.25 72.81
N ILE A 336 -32.59 -0.55 73.48
CA ILE A 336 -32.56 -0.81 74.93
C ILE A 336 -33.04 0.43 75.71
N LYS A 337 -32.60 1.63 75.32
CA LYS A 337 -32.99 2.88 75.97
C LYS A 337 -34.48 3.19 75.80
N ALA A 338 -35.06 2.91 74.63
CA ALA A 338 -36.49 3.13 74.37
C ALA A 338 -37.38 2.14 75.15
N ILE A 339 -36.97 0.88 75.25
CA ILE A 339 -37.69 -0.16 76.03
C ILE A 339 -37.73 0.21 77.52
N ASN A 340 -36.59 0.65 78.08
CA ASN A 340 -36.51 0.99 79.51
C ASN A 340 -37.22 2.30 79.89
N THR A 341 -37.53 3.16 78.92
CA THR A 341 -38.16 4.47 79.14
C THR A 341 -39.60 4.56 78.65
N GLY A 342 -40.11 3.53 77.98
CA GLY A 342 -41.46 3.52 77.39
C GLY A 342 -41.65 4.51 76.23
N THR A 343 -40.55 4.95 75.60
CA THR A 343 -40.60 5.94 74.52
C THR A 343 -40.74 5.26 73.16
N ILE A 344 -41.62 5.77 72.29
CA ILE A 344 -41.72 5.31 70.89
C ILE A 344 -40.45 5.76 70.14
N LEU A 345 -39.70 4.80 69.61
CA LEU A 345 -38.50 5.05 68.82
C LEU A 345 -38.89 5.30 67.36
N VAL A 346 -38.82 6.56 66.91
CA VAL A 346 -38.92 6.90 65.48
C VAL A 346 -37.52 6.86 64.89
N ILE A 347 -37.20 5.80 64.17
CA ILE A 347 -35.96 5.68 63.41
C ILE A 347 -36.14 6.43 62.09
N ASP A 348 -35.72 7.70 62.04
CA ASP A 348 -35.94 8.59 60.89
C ASP A 348 -35.01 8.31 59.69
N LYS A 349 -34.14 7.31 59.80
CA LYS A 349 -33.33 6.78 58.69
C LYS A 349 -33.24 5.25 58.79
N PRO A 350 -33.70 4.48 57.79
CA PRO A 350 -33.49 3.04 57.80
C PRO A 350 -31.98 2.75 57.89
N PRO A 351 -31.54 1.79 58.72
CA PRO A 351 -30.14 1.41 58.74
C PRO A 351 -29.72 0.94 57.35
N VAL A 352 -28.61 1.46 56.86
CA VAL A 352 -28.00 1.00 55.62
C VAL A 352 -27.52 -0.43 55.87
N CYS A 353 -28.11 -1.41 55.20
CA CYS A 353 -27.60 -2.77 55.20
C CYS A 353 -26.25 -2.77 54.47
N GLN A 354 -25.15 -2.64 55.21
CA GLN A 354 -23.84 -2.98 54.68
C GLN A 354 -23.76 -4.50 54.58
N LEU A 355 -23.45 -5.01 53.39
CA LEU A 355 -23.00 -6.39 53.24
C LEU A 355 -21.63 -6.53 53.93
N PRO A 356 -21.31 -7.73 54.46
CA PRO A 356 -20.02 -7.96 55.11
C PRO A 356 -18.89 -7.72 54.12
N ILE A 357 -17.81 -7.11 54.59
CA ILE A 357 -16.48 -7.32 54.00
C ILE A 357 -16.17 -8.81 54.27
N GLU A 358 -15.77 -9.51 53.21
CA GLU A 358 -15.52 -10.97 53.06
C GLU A 358 -15.50 -11.84 54.32
#